data_AF-A0A196NUR2-F1
#
_entry.id   AF-A0A196NUR2-F1
#
_cell.length_a   1.000
_cell.length_b   1.000
_cell.length_c   1.000
_cell.angle_alpha   90.00
_cell.angle_beta   90.00
_cell.angle_gamma   90.00
#
_symmetry.space_group_name_H-M   'P 1'
#
loop_
_entity.id
_entity.type
_entity.pdbx_description
1 polymer ?
#
loop_
_entity_poly.entity_id
_entity_poly.type
_entity_poly.pdbx_seq_one_letter_code
_entity_poly.pdbx_strand_id
1 'polypeptide(L)'
;MSRFLTALPVALALACAAPAALFAQTTETPPATEQEAAPETGAAPKIEDQLSLGENADGTPEIGKPYTKEVVGSWEMRCIRGEDGSEPCQMYQLLDDGQGAPVAEFSLFRLPEGGKAAAGATIVVPLETALPQQLTISVDGGKARRYPYAFCNPVGCYVRLGLTADDVATFKRGKEAVITIVPALAPDQQVKLNLSLDGFTASYDKSSVIDQ
;
A
#
# COMPACT_ATOMS: atom_id res chain seq x y z
N MET A 1 13.64 41.51 43.31
CA MET A 1 14.06 41.54 44.73
C MET A 1 14.45 40.11 45.10
N SER A 2 15.60 39.86 45.75
CA SER A 2 16.09 38.54 46.27
C SER A 2 16.29 37.41 45.20
N ARG A 3 17.39 36.62 45.06
CA ARG A 3 18.61 36.25 45.85
C ARG A 3 18.31 35.46 47.15
N PHE A 4 18.99 34.36 47.52
CA PHE A 4 20.19 33.66 47.00
C PHE A 4 20.37 32.26 47.67
N LEU A 5 21.27 31.38 47.16
CA LEU A 5 21.95 30.21 47.84
C LEU A 5 21.08 28.98 48.21
N THR A 6 21.53 27.72 48.46
CA THR A 6 22.81 26.93 48.44
C THR A 6 22.52 25.56 47.75
N ALA A 7 23.41 24.78 47.10
CA ALA A 7 24.67 24.11 47.52
C ALA A 7 24.51 23.07 48.68
N LEU A 8 25.08 21.84 48.67
CA LEU A 8 25.88 21.05 47.69
C LEU A 8 25.57 19.49 47.90
N PRO A 9 26.39 18.43 47.66
CA PRO A 9 25.89 17.04 47.45
C PRO A 9 26.38 15.95 48.45
N VAL A 10 26.06 14.67 48.20
CA VAL A 10 26.63 13.46 48.88
C VAL A 10 27.02 12.39 47.85
N ALA A 11 28.15 11.72 48.05
CA ALA A 11 28.57 10.53 47.30
C ALA A 11 28.88 9.37 48.27
N LEU A 12 28.65 8.13 47.85
CA LEU A 12 29.09 6.94 48.57
C LEU A 12 29.51 5.85 47.57
N ALA A 13 30.77 5.42 47.65
CA ALA A 13 31.29 4.30 46.89
C ALA A 13 31.42 3.08 47.82
N LEU A 14 31.14 1.89 47.28
CA LEU A 14 31.44 0.63 47.97
C LEU A 14 31.96 -0.38 46.94
N ALA A 15 33.14 -0.94 47.20
CA ALA A 15 33.80 -1.91 46.34
C ALA A 15 34.01 -3.23 47.11
N CYS A 16 33.82 -4.36 46.44
CA CYS A 16 34.19 -5.69 46.91
C CYS A 16 34.82 -6.49 45.76
N ALA A 17 35.66 -7.45 46.11
CA ALA A 17 36.63 -8.05 45.19
C ALA A 17 36.13 -9.26 44.40
N ALA A 18 36.84 -9.58 43.31
CA ALA A 18 36.75 -10.83 42.59
C ALA A 18 37.58 -11.95 43.26
N PRO A 19 37.42 -13.20 42.82
CA PRO A 19 38.56 -14.06 42.53
C PRO A 19 38.60 -14.47 41.05
N ALA A 20 39.79 -14.80 40.56
CA ALA A 20 40.00 -15.25 39.18
C ALA A 20 39.94 -16.78 39.05
N ALA A 21 39.62 -17.27 37.85
CA ALA A 21 39.82 -18.66 37.46
C ALA A 21 40.51 -18.71 36.09
N LEU A 22 41.80 -19.04 36.09
CA LEU A 22 42.47 -19.57 34.89
C LEU A 22 42.23 -21.07 34.85
N PHE A 23 41.86 -21.61 33.69
CA PHE A 23 42.26 -22.96 33.28
C PHE A 23 42.62 -22.95 31.79
N ALA A 24 43.53 -23.83 31.41
CA ALA A 24 44.20 -23.81 30.11
C ALA A 24 44.01 -25.13 29.34
N GLN A 25 44.24 -25.02 28.03
CA GLN A 25 44.54 -26.07 27.04
C GLN A 25 44.52 -27.54 27.52
N THR A 26 43.65 -28.33 26.89
CA THR A 26 43.99 -29.69 26.46
C THR A 26 43.57 -29.86 25.01
N THR A 27 44.48 -30.34 24.16
CA THR A 27 44.14 -30.85 22.82
C THR A 27 44.01 -32.37 22.93
N GLU A 28 42.82 -32.92 22.68
CA GLU A 28 42.64 -34.36 22.48
C GLU A 28 42.09 -34.62 21.09
N THR A 29 42.72 -35.56 20.38
CA THR A 29 42.30 -36.07 19.07
C THR A 29 41.43 -37.30 19.29
N PRO A 30 40.13 -37.28 18.92
CA PRO A 30 39.33 -38.50 18.89
C PRO A 30 39.89 -39.48 17.84
N PRO A 31 39.91 -40.79 18.13
CA PRO A 31 40.45 -41.78 17.19
C PRO A 31 39.56 -41.91 15.94
N ALA A 32 40.16 -42.34 14.83
CA ALA A 32 39.43 -42.74 13.65
C ALA A 32 38.66 -44.05 13.91
N THR A 33 37.38 -44.05 13.56
CA THR A 33 36.56 -45.26 13.45
C THR A 33 36.00 -45.29 12.04
N GLU A 34 36.45 -46.24 11.22
CA GLU A 34 35.78 -46.56 9.96
C GLU A 34 34.42 -47.20 10.29
N GLN A 35 33.33 -46.62 9.80
CA GLN A 35 32.08 -47.35 9.65
C GLN A 35 31.46 -47.03 8.31
N GLU A 36 31.68 -47.95 7.38
CA GLU A 36 31.16 -47.92 6.02
C GLU A 36 29.64 -48.11 6.04
N ALA A 37 28.90 -47.05 5.71
CA ALA A 37 27.47 -47.06 5.47
C ALA A 37 27.20 -46.27 4.19
N ALA A 38 26.57 -46.90 3.20
CA ALA A 38 26.38 -46.30 1.89
C ALA A 38 25.46 -45.07 1.97
N PRO A 39 25.74 -43.98 1.23
CA PRO A 39 24.83 -42.85 1.15
C PRO A 39 23.58 -43.25 0.37
N GLU A 40 22.41 -43.16 1.01
CA GLU A 40 21.16 -43.13 0.25
C GLU A 40 21.19 -41.94 -0.72
N THR A 41 20.92 -42.19 -1.99
CA THR A 41 20.94 -41.17 -3.05
C THR A 41 19.70 -40.29 -3.05
N GLY A 42 19.37 -39.75 -1.87
CA GLY A 42 18.53 -38.57 -1.72
C GLY A 42 19.26 -37.36 -2.30
N ALA A 43 19.12 -37.16 -3.62
CA ALA A 43 19.67 -36.00 -4.30
C ALA A 43 19.06 -34.72 -3.72
N ALA A 44 19.86 -33.98 -2.94
CA ALA A 44 19.48 -32.63 -2.54
C ALA A 44 19.22 -31.80 -3.81
N PRO A 45 18.10 -31.05 -3.89
CA PRO A 45 17.79 -30.22 -5.06
C PRO A 45 18.96 -29.27 -5.27
N LYS A 46 19.52 -29.25 -6.49
CA LYS A 46 20.73 -28.47 -6.73
C LYS A 46 20.42 -27.00 -6.50
N ILE A 47 21.46 -26.24 -6.16
CA ILE A 47 21.35 -24.77 -6.10
C ILE A 47 20.93 -24.23 -7.48
N GLU A 48 21.41 -24.87 -8.56
CA GLU A 48 20.99 -24.67 -9.95
C GLU A 48 19.45 -24.70 -10.13
N ASP A 49 18.76 -25.67 -9.50
CA ASP A 49 17.31 -25.86 -9.62
C ASP A 49 16.48 -24.84 -8.81
N GLN A 50 17.14 -24.05 -7.95
CA GLN A 50 16.54 -23.03 -7.08
C GLN A 50 16.84 -21.59 -7.55
N LEU A 51 17.70 -21.43 -8.56
CA LEU A 51 18.05 -20.13 -9.12
C LEU A 51 17.12 -19.80 -10.29
N SER A 52 16.27 -18.79 -10.12
CA SER A 52 15.53 -18.21 -11.25
C SER A 52 16.53 -17.63 -12.27
N LEU A 53 16.43 -18.07 -13.52
CA LEU A 53 17.31 -17.62 -14.61
C LEU A 53 16.93 -16.23 -15.15
N GLY A 54 15.86 -15.63 -14.64
CA GLY A 54 15.24 -14.42 -15.19
C GLY A 54 14.33 -14.74 -16.38
N GLU A 55 13.22 -14.00 -16.46
CA GLU A 55 12.28 -14.04 -17.59
C GLU A 55 12.32 -12.69 -18.32
N ASN A 56 11.94 -12.64 -19.60
CA ASN A 56 11.93 -11.39 -20.37
C ASN A 56 10.82 -10.44 -19.87
N ALA A 57 11.20 -9.23 -19.46
CA ALA A 57 10.29 -8.25 -18.84
C ALA A 57 9.28 -7.62 -19.83
N ASP A 58 9.49 -7.81 -21.13
CA ASP A 58 8.64 -7.38 -22.25
C ASP A 58 7.64 -8.47 -22.71
N GLY A 59 7.40 -9.48 -21.87
CA GLY A 59 6.41 -10.53 -22.12
C GLY A 59 4.97 -9.99 -22.34
N THR A 60 4.21 -10.68 -23.19
CA THR A 60 2.79 -10.37 -23.42
C THR A 60 1.97 -10.49 -22.13
N PRO A 61 1.04 -9.55 -21.83
CA PRO A 61 0.25 -9.60 -20.61
C PRO A 61 -0.43 -10.94 -20.36
N GLU A 62 -0.21 -11.51 -19.18
CA GLU A 62 -0.81 -12.77 -18.78
C GLU A 62 -2.34 -12.68 -18.67
N ILE A 63 -3.02 -13.73 -19.11
CA ILE A 63 -4.49 -13.83 -19.03
C ILE A 63 -4.92 -13.85 -17.56
N GLY A 64 -5.97 -13.09 -17.24
CA GLY A 64 -6.53 -12.97 -15.89
C GLY A 64 -5.72 -12.09 -14.91
N LYS A 65 -4.51 -11.66 -15.26
CA LYS A 65 -3.71 -10.75 -14.41
C LYS A 65 -3.91 -9.28 -14.78
N PRO A 66 -3.91 -8.36 -13.80
CA PRO A 66 -3.89 -6.93 -14.06
C PRO A 66 -2.49 -6.46 -14.50
N TYR A 67 -2.44 -5.56 -15.47
CA TYR A 67 -1.21 -4.90 -15.93
C TYR A 67 -1.48 -3.43 -16.27
N THR A 68 -0.45 -2.58 -16.20
CA THR A 68 -0.56 -1.17 -16.59
C THR A 68 -0.28 -1.02 -18.09
N LYS A 69 -1.31 -0.66 -18.86
CA LYS A 69 -1.29 -0.58 -20.32
C LYS A 69 -0.66 0.71 -20.84
N GLU A 70 -0.90 1.81 -20.14
CA GLU A 70 -0.30 3.13 -20.40
C GLU A 70 -0.43 4.02 -19.15
N VAL A 71 0.27 5.16 -19.15
CA VAL A 71 0.16 6.21 -18.12
C VAL A 71 -0.24 7.52 -18.80
N VAL A 72 -1.23 8.22 -18.23
CA VAL A 72 -1.87 9.40 -18.81
C VAL A 72 -2.00 10.48 -17.72
N GLY A 73 -1.14 11.50 -17.79
CA GLY A 73 -0.97 12.46 -16.69
C GLY A 73 -0.50 11.74 -15.44
N SER A 74 -1.24 11.86 -14.33
CA SER A 74 -0.98 11.13 -13.09
C SER A 74 -1.62 9.74 -13.01
N TRP A 75 -2.35 9.28 -14.05
CA TRP A 75 -3.16 8.06 -13.99
C TRP A 75 -2.51 6.87 -14.69
N GLU A 76 -2.48 5.72 -14.02
CA GLU A 76 -2.23 4.43 -14.65
C GLU A 76 -3.53 3.90 -15.28
N MET A 77 -3.48 3.44 -16.53
CA MET A 77 -4.55 2.65 -17.13
C MET A 77 -4.29 1.17 -16.85
N ARG A 78 -4.89 0.65 -15.77
CA ARG A 78 -4.74 -0.75 -15.35
C ARG A 78 -5.83 -1.62 -15.98
N CYS A 79 -5.41 -2.58 -16.80
CA CYS A 79 -6.30 -3.46 -17.56
C CYS A 79 -6.08 -4.94 -17.18
N ILE A 80 -7.08 -5.78 -17.39
CA ILE A 80 -6.96 -7.24 -17.26
C ILE A 80 -7.21 -7.87 -18.64
N ARG A 81 -6.38 -8.83 -19.05
CA ARG A 81 -6.57 -9.56 -20.31
C ARG A 81 -7.52 -10.75 -20.10
N GLY A 82 -8.69 -10.74 -20.73
CA GLY A 82 -9.67 -11.83 -20.70
C GLY A 82 -9.29 -13.01 -21.59
N GLU A 83 -9.81 -14.20 -21.26
CA GLU A 83 -9.70 -15.41 -22.10
C GLU A 83 -10.41 -15.26 -23.46
N ASP A 84 -11.48 -14.47 -23.48
CA ASP A 84 -12.28 -14.10 -24.66
C ASP A 84 -11.63 -13.01 -25.54
N GLY A 85 -10.47 -12.49 -25.12
CA GLY A 85 -9.82 -11.34 -25.76
C GLY A 85 -10.42 -9.98 -25.37
N SER A 86 -11.35 -9.93 -24.40
CA SER A 86 -11.74 -8.66 -23.77
C SER A 86 -10.57 -8.07 -22.98
N GLU A 87 -10.57 -6.74 -22.83
CA GLU A 87 -9.51 -6.03 -22.10
C GLU A 87 -10.10 -4.88 -21.27
N PRO A 88 -10.89 -5.18 -20.22
CA PRO A 88 -11.45 -4.16 -19.33
C PRO A 88 -10.33 -3.38 -18.62
N CYS A 89 -10.37 -2.05 -18.75
CA CYS A 89 -9.42 -1.10 -18.20
C CYS A 89 -10.09 -0.16 -17.19
N GLN A 90 -9.49 0.00 -16.02
CA GLN A 90 -9.81 1.05 -15.05
C GLN A 90 -8.66 2.07 -14.98
N MET A 91 -8.98 3.33 -14.70
CA MET A 91 -7.97 4.34 -14.37
C MET A 91 -7.64 4.25 -12.88
N TYR A 92 -6.37 4.37 -12.52
CA TYR A 92 -5.84 4.15 -11.18
C TYR A 92 -4.87 5.24 -10.73
N GLN A 93 -4.86 5.55 -9.43
CA GLN A 93 -3.79 6.26 -8.74
C GLN A 93 -3.50 5.65 -7.36
N LEU A 94 -2.21 5.55 -7.04
CA LEU A 94 -1.71 5.33 -5.68
C LEU A 94 -1.51 6.69 -5.02
N LEU A 95 -1.93 6.83 -3.77
CA LEU A 95 -1.94 8.10 -3.03
C LEU A 95 -1.01 8.01 -1.83
N ASP A 96 -0.06 8.93 -1.72
CA ASP A 96 0.91 9.00 -0.63
C ASP A 96 0.63 10.12 0.38
N ASP A 97 1.40 10.13 1.47
CA ASP A 97 1.35 11.09 2.58
C ASP A 97 1.96 12.48 2.27
N GLY A 98 2.40 12.71 1.03
CA GLY A 98 3.19 13.86 0.61
C GLY A 98 4.69 13.71 0.89
N GLN A 99 5.13 12.58 1.46
CA GLN A 99 6.54 12.18 1.60
C GLN A 99 6.87 10.95 0.74
N GLY A 100 5.92 10.47 -0.09
CA GLY A 100 6.08 9.29 -0.93
C GLY A 100 5.78 7.95 -0.23
N ALA A 101 5.29 7.95 1.01
CA ALA A 101 4.84 6.72 1.66
C ALA A 101 3.38 6.41 1.24
N PRO A 102 3.09 5.25 0.61
CA PRO A 102 1.75 4.95 0.10
C PRO A 102 0.74 4.74 1.23
N VAL A 103 -0.42 5.39 1.12
CA VAL A 103 -1.49 5.37 2.13
C VAL A 103 -2.80 4.80 1.58
N ALA A 104 -3.20 5.16 0.36
CA ALA A 104 -4.49 4.76 -0.21
C ALA A 104 -4.43 4.52 -1.72
N GLU A 105 -5.41 3.77 -2.23
CA GLU A 105 -5.56 3.48 -3.66
C GLU A 105 -6.91 3.99 -4.16
N PHE A 106 -6.93 4.63 -5.33
CA PHE A 106 -8.16 5.06 -6.02
C PHE A 106 -8.22 4.38 -7.39
N SER A 107 -9.34 3.74 -7.73
CA SER A 107 -9.61 3.27 -9.09
C SER A 107 -11.02 3.61 -9.57
N LEU A 108 -11.18 3.83 -10.88
CA LEU A 108 -12.45 4.22 -11.51
C LEU A 108 -12.67 3.52 -12.86
N PHE A 109 -13.93 3.17 -13.10
CA PHE A 109 -14.46 2.63 -14.35
C PHE A 109 -15.79 3.32 -14.71
N ARG A 110 -16.18 3.31 -15.99
CA ARG A 110 -17.45 3.89 -16.44
C ARG A 110 -18.61 2.91 -16.23
N LEU A 111 -19.80 3.46 -16.02
CA LEU A 111 -21.05 2.71 -15.95
C LEU A 111 -21.87 2.93 -17.23
N PRO A 112 -22.78 1.99 -17.59
CA PRO A 112 -23.73 2.18 -18.68
C PRO A 112 -24.62 3.41 -18.49
N GLU A 113 -25.07 3.99 -19.61
CA GLU A 113 -25.98 5.14 -19.60
C GLU A 113 -27.37 4.80 -19.06
N GLY A 114 -28.12 5.83 -18.62
CA GLY A 114 -29.42 5.67 -17.97
C GLY A 114 -29.35 5.39 -16.46
N GLY A 115 -28.18 5.03 -15.92
CA GLY A 115 -27.93 4.95 -14.49
C GLY A 115 -27.92 6.32 -13.78
N LYS A 116 -28.02 6.29 -12.43
CA LYS A 116 -27.86 7.51 -11.59
C LYS A 116 -26.41 7.98 -11.47
N ALA A 117 -25.45 7.13 -11.82
CA ALA A 117 -24.02 7.41 -11.80
C ALA A 117 -23.44 7.08 -13.18
N ALA A 118 -22.55 7.93 -13.68
CA ALA A 118 -21.84 7.74 -14.95
C ALA A 118 -20.55 6.92 -14.79
N ALA A 119 -20.04 6.82 -13.55
CA ALA A 119 -18.88 6.02 -13.21
C ALA A 119 -18.97 5.44 -11.79
N GLY A 120 -18.36 4.27 -11.62
CA GLY A 120 -18.09 3.66 -10.32
C GLY A 120 -16.63 3.84 -9.96
N ALA A 121 -16.36 4.15 -8.70
CA ALA A 121 -14.99 4.20 -8.18
C ALA A 121 -14.87 3.42 -6.87
N THR A 122 -13.70 2.81 -6.68
CA THR A 122 -13.30 2.16 -5.43
C THR A 122 -12.15 2.95 -4.82
N ILE A 123 -12.22 3.20 -3.51
CA ILE A 123 -11.09 3.72 -2.74
C ILE A 123 -10.76 2.70 -1.65
N VAL A 124 -9.50 2.28 -1.57
CA VAL A 124 -8.98 1.46 -0.48
C VAL A 124 -8.14 2.34 0.41
N VAL A 125 -8.44 2.37 1.72
CA VAL A 125 -7.70 3.13 2.73
C VAL A 125 -7.23 2.21 3.86
N PRO A 126 -6.29 2.63 4.72
CA PRO A 126 -5.75 1.76 5.76
C PRO A 126 -6.80 1.24 6.74
N LEU A 127 -6.43 0.16 7.44
CA LEU A 127 -7.10 -0.26 8.66
C LEU A 127 -7.05 0.83 9.73
N GLU A 128 -7.80 0.64 10.82
CA GLU A 128 -7.96 1.63 11.89
C GLU A 128 -8.58 2.97 11.41
N THR A 129 -9.32 2.96 10.30
CA THR A 129 -10.09 4.12 9.81
C THR A 129 -11.43 4.28 10.56
N ALA A 130 -11.78 5.51 10.94
CA ALA A 130 -12.99 5.83 11.69
C ALA A 130 -14.27 5.76 10.83
N LEU A 131 -14.84 4.56 10.70
CA LEU A 131 -16.02 4.30 9.85
C LEU A 131 -17.19 5.30 10.01
N PRO A 132 -17.57 5.76 11.23
CA PRO A 132 -18.67 6.72 11.40
C PRO A 132 -18.44 8.10 10.79
N GLN A 133 -17.17 8.51 10.60
CA GLN A 133 -16.83 9.83 10.04
C GLN A 133 -16.98 9.88 8.51
N GLN A 134 -16.96 8.70 7.86
CA GLN A 134 -17.00 8.51 6.40
C GLN A 134 -15.76 9.07 5.69
N LEU A 135 -15.52 8.65 4.45
CA LEU A 135 -14.49 9.24 3.60
C LEU A 135 -15.04 10.54 3.00
N THR A 136 -14.27 11.62 3.04
CA THR A 136 -14.67 12.91 2.45
C THR A 136 -13.82 13.23 1.22
N ILE A 137 -14.42 13.72 0.13
CA ILE A 137 -13.72 14.18 -1.08
C ILE A 137 -14.14 15.62 -1.42
N SER A 138 -13.18 16.47 -1.79
CA SER A 138 -13.43 17.82 -2.33
C SER A 138 -12.48 18.13 -3.49
N VAL A 139 -13.01 18.50 -4.66
CA VAL A 139 -12.24 18.97 -5.83
C VAL A 139 -11.96 20.46 -5.70
N ASP A 140 -10.70 20.88 -5.85
CA ASP A 140 -10.24 22.29 -5.84
C ASP A 140 -10.82 23.15 -4.68
N GLY A 141 -11.01 22.56 -3.49
CA GLY A 141 -11.62 23.23 -2.33
C GLY A 141 -13.13 23.51 -2.44
N GLY A 142 -13.79 22.98 -3.48
CA GLY A 142 -15.23 23.06 -3.70
C GLY A 142 -16.06 22.20 -2.74
N LYS A 143 -17.36 22.05 -3.05
CA LYS A 143 -18.33 21.38 -2.17
C LYS A 143 -17.91 19.94 -1.84
N ALA A 144 -17.53 19.72 -0.58
CA ALA A 144 -17.16 18.41 -0.06
C ALA A 144 -18.33 17.40 -0.13
N ARG A 145 -17.97 16.14 -0.42
CA ARG A 145 -18.86 14.98 -0.56
C ARG A 145 -18.41 13.90 0.42
N ARG A 146 -19.36 13.27 1.13
CA ARG A 146 -19.07 12.14 2.03
C ARG A 146 -19.55 10.82 1.44
N TYR A 147 -18.78 9.76 1.67
CA TYR A 147 -19.05 8.41 1.20
C TYR A 147 -18.79 7.40 2.34
N PRO A 148 -19.77 6.56 2.71
CA PRO A 148 -19.56 5.55 3.73
C PRO A 148 -18.61 4.46 3.24
N TYR A 149 -17.84 3.89 4.18
CA TYR A 149 -17.10 2.66 3.96
C TYR A 149 -18.09 1.51 3.83
N ALA A 150 -17.96 0.70 2.78
CA ALA A 150 -18.85 -0.41 2.49
C ALA A 150 -18.51 -1.67 3.31
N PHE A 151 -17.20 -1.92 3.51
CA PHE A 151 -16.65 -2.99 4.35
C PHE A 151 -15.16 -2.72 4.60
N CYS A 152 -14.54 -3.52 5.47
CA CYS A 152 -13.09 -3.65 5.56
C CYS A 152 -12.68 -5.12 5.52
N ASN A 153 -11.48 -5.41 5.05
CA ASN A 153 -10.83 -6.72 5.06
C ASN A 153 -9.34 -6.55 5.45
N PRO A 154 -8.50 -7.60 5.51
CA PRO A 154 -7.10 -7.46 5.90
C PRO A 154 -6.21 -6.56 5.01
N VAL A 155 -6.66 -6.18 3.82
CA VAL A 155 -5.97 -5.23 2.93
C VAL A 155 -6.28 -3.77 3.33
N GLY A 156 -7.50 -3.50 3.79
CA GLY A 156 -7.94 -2.16 4.16
C GLY A 156 -9.45 -1.98 4.24
N CYS A 157 -9.88 -0.73 4.39
CA CYS A 157 -11.28 -0.31 4.37
C CYS A 157 -11.66 0.23 2.99
N TYR A 158 -12.78 -0.27 2.45
CA TYR A 158 -13.22 -0.03 1.08
C TYR A 158 -14.38 0.96 1.03
N VAL A 159 -14.24 2.02 0.26
CA VAL A 159 -15.35 2.86 -0.20
C VAL A 159 -15.71 2.43 -1.62
N ARG A 160 -17.00 2.20 -1.88
CA ARG A 160 -17.55 2.07 -3.23
C ARG A 160 -18.47 3.25 -3.48
N LEU A 161 -18.15 4.10 -4.44
CA LEU A 161 -18.88 5.34 -4.71
C LEU A 161 -19.30 5.44 -6.17
N GLY A 162 -20.48 6.03 -6.40
CA GLY A 162 -20.94 6.42 -7.73
C GLY A 162 -20.74 7.92 -7.94
N LEU A 163 -20.17 8.30 -9.08
CA LEU A 163 -20.06 9.68 -9.53
C LEU A 163 -21.19 9.98 -10.52
N THR A 164 -21.95 11.06 -10.31
CA THR A 164 -22.93 11.55 -11.28
C THR A 164 -22.23 12.20 -12.48
N ALA A 165 -22.97 12.54 -13.53
CA ALA A 165 -22.44 13.32 -14.65
C ALA A 165 -21.84 14.67 -14.19
N ASP A 166 -22.46 15.35 -13.22
CA ASP A 166 -21.96 16.61 -12.65
C ASP A 166 -20.64 16.41 -11.88
N ASP A 167 -20.49 15.27 -11.20
CA ASP A 167 -19.28 14.93 -10.47
C ASP A 167 -18.13 14.63 -11.43
N VAL A 168 -18.37 13.79 -12.44
CA VAL A 168 -17.40 13.51 -13.51
C VAL A 168 -17.02 14.82 -14.21
N ALA A 169 -17.98 15.67 -14.55
CA ALA A 169 -17.71 16.97 -15.15
C ALA A 169 -16.93 17.92 -14.21
N THR A 170 -17.06 17.77 -12.89
CA THR A 170 -16.26 18.52 -11.90
C THR A 170 -14.83 18.00 -11.83
N PHE A 171 -14.63 16.68 -11.78
CA PHE A 171 -13.29 16.07 -11.84
C PHE A 171 -12.58 16.40 -13.17
N LYS A 172 -13.29 16.34 -14.32
CA LYS A 172 -12.76 16.71 -15.65
C LYS A 172 -12.34 18.18 -15.81
N ARG A 173 -12.78 19.07 -14.91
CA ARG A 173 -12.38 20.50 -14.88
C ARG A 173 -11.42 20.84 -13.76
N GLY A 174 -11.29 19.98 -12.75
CA GLY A 174 -10.49 20.23 -11.56
C GLY A 174 -9.00 20.01 -11.78
N LYS A 175 -8.19 20.43 -10.82
CA LYS A 175 -6.74 20.16 -10.80
C LYS A 175 -6.38 19.09 -9.77
N GLU A 176 -7.03 19.12 -8.62
CA GLU A 176 -6.76 18.22 -7.50
C GLU A 176 -8.04 17.89 -6.73
N ALA A 177 -8.16 16.64 -6.29
CA ALA A 177 -9.18 16.23 -5.33
C ALA A 177 -8.51 15.84 -4.01
N VAL A 178 -8.88 16.50 -2.91
CA VAL A 178 -8.41 16.12 -1.57
C VAL A 178 -9.33 15.04 -1.01
N ILE A 179 -8.77 13.86 -0.74
CA ILE A 179 -9.39 12.77 0.00
C ILE A 179 -9.04 12.96 1.47
N THR A 180 -10.04 13.00 2.36
CA THR A 180 -9.86 13.15 3.81
C THR A 180 -10.36 11.91 4.54
N ILE A 181 -9.49 11.36 5.38
CA ILE A 181 -9.68 10.16 6.20
C ILE A 181 -9.48 10.56 7.67
N VAL A 182 -10.28 10.00 8.59
CA VAL A 182 -10.11 10.21 10.04
C VAL A 182 -9.65 8.89 10.67
N PRO A 183 -8.54 8.84 11.42
CA PRO A 183 -8.13 7.65 12.16
C PRO A 183 -9.08 7.35 13.33
N ALA A 184 -9.36 6.07 13.58
CA ALA A 184 -10.19 5.62 14.70
C ALA A 184 -9.51 5.83 16.06
N LEU A 185 -8.17 5.76 16.10
CA LEU A 185 -7.37 6.00 17.31
C LEU A 185 -7.09 7.50 17.56
N ALA A 186 -7.31 8.36 16.57
CA ALA A 186 -7.11 9.81 16.65
C ALA A 186 -8.27 10.56 15.95
N PRO A 187 -9.49 10.51 16.52
CA PRO A 187 -10.71 11.00 15.87
C PRO A 187 -10.80 12.54 15.74
N ASP A 188 -9.88 13.26 16.38
CA ASP A 188 -9.64 14.69 16.26
C ASP A 188 -8.75 15.06 15.05
N GLN A 189 -8.04 14.09 14.48
CA GLN A 189 -7.07 14.29 13.40
C GLN A 189 -7.66 13.96 12.02
N GLN A 190 -7.04 14.52 10.98
CA GLN A 190 -7.43 14.31 9.58
C GLN A 190 -6.20 14.01 8.74
N VAL A 191 -6.13 12.80 8.18
CA VAL A 191 -5.20 12.48 7.09
C VAL A 191 -5.80 13.02 5.80
N LYS A 192 -5.01 13.78 5.04
CA LYS A 192 -5.42 14.37 3.76
C LYS A 192 -4.46 13.89 2.68
N LEU A 193 -5.01 13.26 1.65
CA LEU A 193 -4.29 12.68 0.53
C LEU A 193 -4.72 13.41 -0.74
N ASN A 194 -3.77 13.74 -1.60
CA ASN A 194 -4.02 14.48 -2.83
C ASN A 194 -4.16 13.49 -3.99
N LEU A 195 -5.33 13.49 -4.63
CA LEU A 195 -5.60 12.78 -5.88
C LEU A 195 -5.44 13.78 -7.03
N SER A 196 -4.39 13.64 -7.82
CA SER A 196 -4.18 14.50 -8.99
C SER A 196 -5.27 14.28 -10.04
N LEU A 197 -5.75 15.36 -10.65
CA LEU A 197 -6.69 15.32 -11.76
C LEU A 197 -6.01 15.58 -13.10
N ASP A 198 -4.69 15.76 -13.13
CA ASP A 198 -3.93 15.77 -14.40
C ASP A 198 -4.11 14.43 -15.14
N GLY A 199 -4.44 14.51 -16.42
CA GLY A 199 -4.84 13.36 -17.25
C GLY A 199 -6.26 12.84 -17.04
N PHE A 200 -7.00 13.22 -15.98
CA PHE A 200 -8.27 12.59 -15.59
C PHE A 200 -9.27 12.44 -16.75
N THR A 201 -9.47 13.51 -17.54
CA THR A 201 -10.39 13.51 -18.67
C THR A 201 -10.05 12.43 -19.71
N ALA A 202 -8.79 12.34 -20.11
CA ALA A 202 -8.35 11.38 -21.12
C ALA A 202 -8.38 9.94 -20.58
N SER A 203 -7.98 9.74 -19.32
CA SER A 203 -8.05 8.44 -18.63
C SER A 203 -9.49 7.95 -18.44
N TYR A 204 -10.40 8.85 -18.10
CA TYR A 204 -11.84 8.56 -17.98
C TYR A 204 -12.42 8.10 -19.32
N ASP A 205 -12.14 8.84 -20.40
CA ASP A 205 -12.66 8.53 -21.73
C ASP A 205 -12.05 7.23 -22.32
N LYS A 206 -10.84 6.86 -21.89
CA LYS A 206 -10.19 5.56 -22.17
C LYS A 206 -10.66 4.40 -21.30
N SER A 207 -11.10 4.65 -20.06
CA SER A 207 -11.55 3.60 -19.14
C SER A 207 -12.77 2.85 -19.69
N SER A 208 -12.87 1.55 -19.42
CA SER A 208 -13.95 0.71 -19.92
C SER A 208 -15.29 1.03 -19.24
N VAL A 209 -16.38 0.82 -19.98
CA VAL A 209 -17.71 0.66 -19.40
C VAL A 209 -17.81 -0.76 -18.85
N ILE A 210 -18.28 -0.91 -17.61
CA ILE A 210 -18.47 -2.20 -16.95
C ILE A 210 -19.95 -2.35 -16.59
N ASP A 211 -20.59 -3.39 -17.13
CA ASP A 211 -21.96 -3.79 -16.78
C ASP A 211 -22.05 -4.36 -15.35
N GLN A 212 -23.26 -4.41 -14.78
CA GLN A 212 -23.53 -4.82 -13.39
C GLN A 212 -24.05 -6.26 -13.27
#